data_AF-A0A953AHZ8-F1
#
_entry.id   AF-A0A953AHZ8-F1
#
_cell.length_a   1.000
_cell.length_b   1.000
_cell.length_c   1.000
_cell.angle_alpha   90.00
_cell.angle_beta   90.00
_cell.angle_gamma   90.00
#
_symmetry.space_group_name_H-M   'P 1'
#
loop_
_entity.id
_entity.type
_entity.pdbx_description
1 polymer ?
#
loop_
_entity_poly.entity_id
_entity_poly.type
_entity_poly.pdbx_seq_one_letter_code
_entity_poly.pdbx_strand_id
1 'polypeptide(L)'
;MHARQATSDEATEMLVEQKLNAFARLRPEFETSFLFVQQVQGQERFASFPVEMTVRYFHALWICECKDRLLSVPKTIERYEGERCLQLLRAWQEEGETAEVVAFLQRRLDAMPFADLTRQIQVIYRQAQGEQDVLLPRLRHGRAVLLNRVMNLLHALDAIFALDEETLQEQVRQACRRYGHEPAQIEAQLAELRSPLYAYVPHRLLARENMLVMNRLGSSACADRGRRRWGEARPEAEAGPRALTLIDGYQDLTSTRNPLRMSRMVSQLVGTSLPLATGAS
;
A
#
# COMPACT_ATOMS: atom_id res chain seq x y z
N MET A 1 25.29 38.70 -0.94
CA MET A 1 24.65 37.52 -0.34
C MET A 1 23.14 37.45 -0.64
N HIS A 2 22.40 38.56 -0.64
CA HIS A 2 20.94 38.58 -0.92
C HIS A 2 20.50 38.12 -2.32
N ALA A 3 21.26 38.41 -3.38
CA ALA A 3 20.87 38.05 -4.75
C ALA A 3 20.83 36.53 -5.02
N ARG A 4 21.69 35.74 -4.37
CA ARG A 4 21.71 34.26 -4.53
C ARG A 4 20.56 33.57 -3.79
N GLN A 5 20.00 34.23 -2.77
CA GLN A 5 18.91 33.69 -1.95
C GLN A 5 17.56 33.96 -2.63
N ALA A 6 17.36 35.17 -3.19
CA ALA A 6 16.19 35.50 -4.00
C ALA A 6 16.03 34.59 -5.23
N THR A 7 17.12 34.28 -5.94
CA THR A 7 17.09 33.36 -7.10
C THR A 7 16.77 31.92 -6.73
N SER A 8 17.12 31.50 -5.50
CA SER A 8 16.83 30.15 -5.00
C SER A 8 15.36 30.01 -4.59
N ASP A 9 14.78 31.07 -4.02
CA ASP A 9 13.38 31.09 -3.61
C ASP A 9 12.45 31.15 -4.84
N GLU A 10 12.79 31.97 -5.85
CA GLU A 10 12.06 32.02 -7.14
C GLU A 10 12.10 30.68 -7.88
N ALA A 11 13.27 30.02 -7.95
CA ALA A 11 13.39 28.71 -8.58
C ALA A 11 12.57 27.63 -7.84
N THR A 12 12.49 27.73 -6.51
CA THR A 12 11.69 26.82 -5.68
C THR A 12 10.20 27.03 -5.94
N GLU A 13 9.73 28.27 -5.98
CA GLU A 13 8.31 28.58 -6.27
C GLU A 13 7.91 28.14 -7.69
N MET A 14 8.77 28.37 -8.69
CA MET A 14 8.54 27.86 -10.05
C MET A 14 8.42 26.34 -10.09
N LEU A 15 9.30 25.62 -9.38
CA LEU A 15 9.24 24.16 -9.32
C LEU A 15 7.96 23.66 -8.59
N VAL A 16 7.54 24.36 -7.54
CA VAL A 16 6.28 24.08 -6.84
C VAL A 16 5.09 24.25 -7.79
N GLU A 17 5.04 25.33 -8.56
CA GLU A 17 3.98 25.56 -9.54
C GLU A 17 3.95 24.46 -10.62
N GLN A 18 5.12 24.08 -11.14
CA GLN A 18 5.24 22.97 -12.10
C GLN A 18 4.72 21.64 -11.52
N LYS A 19 5.09 21.32 -10.27
CA LYS A 19 4.60 20.14 -9.55
C LYS A 19 3.09 20.15 -9.38
N LEU A 20 2.51 21.29 -8.99
CA LEU A 20 1.06 21.45 -8.84
C LEU A 20 0.32 21.28 -10.17
N ASN A 21 0.84 21.88 -11.24
CA ASN A 21 0.27 21.75 -12.58
C ASN A 21 0.37 20.32 -13.11
N ALA A 22 1.49 19.63 -12.87
CA ALA A 22 1.63 18.21 -13.20
C ALA A 22 0.64 17.35 -12.40
N PHE A 23 0.49 17.61 -11.10
CA PHE A 23 -0.48 16.88 -10.28
C PHE A 23 -1.92 17.15 -10.71
N ALA A 24 -2.26 18.38 -11.09
CA ALA A 24 -3.60 18.71 -11.57
C ALA A 24 -4.00 17.86 -12.79
N ARG A 25 -3.06 17.59 -13.70
CA ARG A 25 -3.25 16.69 -14.84
C ARG A 25 -3.35 15.22 -14.41
N LEU A 26 -2.53 14.79 -13.45
CA LEU A 26 -2.52 13.41 -12.93
C LEU A 26 -3.75 13.07 -12.07
N ARG A 27 -4.39 14.06 -11.48
CA ARG A 27 -5.40 13.90 -10.42
C ARG A 27 -6.55 12.92 -10.76
N PRO A 28 -7.20 12.97 -11.93
CA PRO A 28 -8.31 12.06 -12.24
C PRO A 28 -7.89 10.59 -12.27
N GLU A 29 -6.71 10.32 -12.83
CA GLU A 29 -6.12 8.98 -12.90
C GLU A 29 -5.66 8.51 -11.53
N PHE A 30 -5.09 9.41 -10.73
CA PHE A 30 -4.73 9.12 -9.34
C PHE A 30 -5.94 8.74 -8.49
N GLU A 31 -7.04 9.49 -8.55
CA GLU A 31 -8.24 9.20 -7.75
C GLU A 31 -8.79 7.79 -8.08
N THR A 32 -8.82 7.43 -9.37
CA THR A 32 -9.25 6.09 -9.83
C THR A 32 -8.26 5.00 -9.40
N SER A 33 -6.97 5.23 -9.60
CA SER A 33 -5.89 4.29 -9.26
C SER A 33 -5.83 4.03 -7.76
N PHE A 34 -5.98 5.08 -6.94
CA PHE A 34 -5.98 4.95 -5.49
C PHE A 34 -7.11 4.06 -4.99
N LEU A 35 -8.33 4.27 -5.50
CA LEU A 35 -9.47 3.42 -5.17
C LEU A 35 -9.23 1.97 -5.61
N PHE A 36 -8.67 1.77 -6.81
CA PHE A 36 -8.33 0.44 -7.30
C PHE A 36 -7.30 -0.28 -6.43
N VAL A 37 -6.26 0.42 -5.97
CA VAL A 37 -5.29 -0.12 -5.00
C VAL A 37 -6.00 -0.56 -3.71
N GLN A 38 -6.93 0.23 -3.19
CA GLN A 38 -7.70 -0.14 -1.99
C GLN A 38 -8.56 -1.39 -2.22
N GLN A 39 -9.23 -1.48 -3.38
CA GLN A 39 -10.03 -2.65 -3.76
C GLN A 39 -9.17 -3.92 -3.80
N VAL A 40 -8.05 -3.88 -4.53
CA VAL A 40 -7.08 -4.99 -4.64
C VAL A 40 -6.50 -5.37 -3.28
N GLN A 41 -6.23 -4.38 -2.41
CA GLN A 41 -5.77 -4.60 -1.04
C GLN A 41 -6.85 -5.09 -0.06
N GLY A 42 -8.02 -5.47 -0.55
CA GLY A 42 -9.02 -6.23 0.20
C GLY A 42 -10.30 -5.48 0.55
N GLN A 43 -10.46 -4.21 0.11
CA GLN A 43 -11.75 -3.52 0.22
C GLN A 43 -12.84 -4.12 -0.68
N GLU A 44 -12.42 -4.94 -1.64
CA GLU A 44 -13.27 -5.72 -2.54
C GLU A 44 -12.69 -7.12 -2.72
N ARG A 45 -13.59 -8.10 -2.88
CA ARG A 45 -13.24 -9.45 -3.31
C ARG A 45 -13.63 -9.56 -4.77
N PHE A 46 -12.64 -9.71 -5.64
CA PHE A 46 -12.91 -9.93 -7.05
C PHE A 46 -13.33 -11.39 -7.29
N ALA A 47 -14.30 -11.59 -8.19
CA ALA A 47 -14.73 -12.93 -8.60
C ALA A 47 -13.71 -13.58 -9.55
N SER A 48 -12.96 -12.77 -10.30
CA SER A 48 -11.84 -13.16 -11.15
C SER A 48 -10.80 -12.03 -11.14
N PHE A 49 -9.54 -12.37 -11.42
CA PHE A 49 -8.45 -11.40 -11.48
C PHE A 49 -7.58 -11.69 -12.71
N PRO A 50 -8.04 -11.33 -13.92
CA PRO A 50 -7.28 -11.59 -15.14
C PRO A 50 -5.94 -10.85 -15.14
N VAL A 51 -5.02 -11.28 -16.01
CA VAL A 51 -3.66 -10.71 -16.13
C VAL A 51 -3.67 -9.19 -16.31
N GLU A 52 -4.64 -8.64 -17.06
CA GLU A 52 -4.84 -7.19 -17.22
C GLU A 52 -4.99 -6.48 -15.86
N MET A 53 -5.64 -7.08 -14.86
CA MET A 53 -5.79 -6.49 -13.54
C MET A 53 -4.48 -6.45 -12.75
N THR A 54 -3.56 -7.40 -12.98
CA THR A 54 -2.19 -7.33 -12.42
C THR A 54 -1.44 -6.14 -13.02
N VAL A 55 -1.49 -5.97 -14.34
CA VAL A 55 -0.88 -4.81 -15.01
C VAL A 55 -1.51 -3.50 -14.54
N ARG A 56 -2.85 -3.45 -14.45
CA ARG A 56 -3.58 -2.30 -13.89
C ARG A 56 -3.18 -2.01 -12.44
N TYR A 57 -2.93 -3.03 -11.63
CA TYR A 57 -2.51 -2.86 -10.25
C TYR A 57 -1.11 -2.24 -10.18
N PHE A 58 -0.19 -2.70 -11.02
CA PHE A 58 1.16 -2.15 -11.13
C PHE A 58 1.14 -0.70 -11.63
N HIS A 59 0.31 -0.42 -12.64
CA HIS A 59 0.04 0.95 -13.09
C HIS A 59 -0.52 1.83 -11.96
N ALA A 60 -1.51 1.33 -11.20
CA ALA A 60 -2.10 2.11 -10.12
C ALA A 60 -1.11 2.42 -8.98
N LEU A 61 -0.20 1.49 -8.67
CA LEU A 61 0.90 1.71 -7.73
C LEU A 61 1.89 2.76 -8.26
N TRP A 62 2.20 2.71 -9.56
CA TRP A 62 2.98 3.72 -10.26
C TRP A 62 2.38 5.12 -10.16
N ILE A 63 1.08 5.27 -10.46
CA ILE A 63 0.37 6.56 -10.36
C ILE A 63 0.35 7.07 -8.91
N CYS A 64 0.14 6.19 -7.92
CA CYS A 64 0.21 6.59 -6.51
C CYS A 64 1.61 7.11 -6.11
N GLU A 65 2.68 6.48 -6.59
CA GLU A 65 4.04 6.97 -6.35
C GLU A 65 4.29 8.32 -7.04
N CYS A 66 3.80 8.51 -8.27
CA CYS A 66 3.88 9.79 -8.96
C CYS A 66 3.23 10.91 -8.15
N LYS A 67 2.03 10.65 -7.62
CA LYS A 67 1.33 11.60 -6.74
C LYS A 67 2.15 11.92 -5.49
N ASP A 68 2.74 10.92 -4.85
CA ASP A 68 3.54 11.14 -3.63
C ASP A 68 4.76 12.00 -3.92
N ARG A 69 5.46 11.74 -5.03
CA ARG A 69 6.63 12.52 -5.46
C ARG A 69 6.27 13.94 -5.91
N LEU A 70 5.19 14.13 -6.67
CA LEU A 70 4.73 15.45 -7.12
C LEU A 70 4.30 16.33 -5.94
N LEU A 71 3.62 15.75 -4.95
CA LEU A 71 3.17 16.48 -3.76
C LEU A 71 4.17 16.44 -2.59
N SER A 72 5.39 15.97 -2.83
CA SER A 72 6.47 15.90 -1.85
C SER A 72 6.06 15.23 -0.53
N VAL A 73 5.37 14.10 -0.64
CA VAL A 73 5.07 13.23 0.50
C VAL A 73 6.39 12.58 0.95
N PRO A 74 6.77 12.69 2.24
CA PRO A 74 8.00 12.08 2.74
C PRO A 74 8.04 10.56 2.49
N LYS A 75 9.18 10.04 2.01
CA LYS A 75 9.41 8.61 1.76
C LYS A 75 9.63 7.78 3.03
N THR A 76 9.12 8.21 4.19
CA THR A 76 9.33 7.49 5.46
C THR A 76 8.68 6.11 5.49
N ILE A 77 7.81 5.81 4.52
CA ILE A 77 7.19 4.50 4.31
C ILE A 77 7.23 4.24 2.79
N GLU A 78 7.99 3.25 2.32
CA GLU A 78 8.02 2.80 0.92
C GLU A 78 6.69 2.11 0.57
N ARG A 79 5.63 2.91 0.41
CA ARG A 79 4.27 2.39 0.43
C ARG A 79 3.85 1.80 -0.91
N TYR A 80 4.20 2.41 -2.04
CA TYR A 80 3.62 2.07 -3.34
C TYR A 80 4.53 1.26 -4.26
N GLU A 81 5.86 1.43 -4.19
CA GLU A 81 6.84 0.66 -4.99
C GLU A 81 6.56 0.74 -6.52
N GLY A 82 6.08 1.88 -7.01
CA GLY A 82 5.71 2.12 -8.41
C GLY A 82 6.89 2.04 -9.39
N GLU A 83 8.06 2.55 -9.01
CA GLU A 83 9.29 2.41 -9.80
C GLU A 83 9.65 0.92 -10.01
N ARG A 84 9.53 0.10 -8.96
CA ARG A 84 9.71 -1.36 -9.06
C ARG A 84 8.65 -1.99 -9.95
N CYS A 85 7.40 -1.54 -9.88
CA CYS A 85 6.33 -2.02 -10.76
C CYS A 85 6.64 -1.80 -12.24
N LEU A 86 7.19 -0.62 -12.61
CA LEU A 86 7.61 -0.36 -13.99
C LEU A 86 8.73 -1.30 -14.44
N GLN A 87 9.73 -1.55 -13.58
CA GLN A 87 10.80 -2.51 -13.87
C GLN A 87 10.27 -3.93 -14.07
N LEU A 88 9.32 -4.36 -13.24
CA LEU A 88 8.65 -5.65 -13.37
C LEU A 88 7.87 -5.75 -14.68
N LEU A 89 7.09 -4.73 -15.05
CA LEU A 89 6.35 -4.71 -16.32
C LEU A 89 7.29 -4.77 -17.53
N ARG A 90 8.45 -4.13 -17.47
CA ARG A 90 9.45 -4.20 -18.54
C ARG A 90 10.02 -5.62 -18.68
N ALA A 91 10.54 -6.18 -17.60
CA ALA A 91 11.12 -7.53 -17.60
C ALA A 91 10.08 -8.59 -18.00
N TRP A 92 8.83 -8.44 -17.55
CA TRP A 92 7.75 -9.35 -17.91
C TRP A 92 7.41 -9.31 -19.42
N GLN A 93 7.52 -8.15 -20.06
CA GLN A 93 7.27 -7.98 -21.50
C GLN A 93 8.44 -8.44 -22.40
N GLU A 94 9.67 -8.14 -22.00
CA GLU A 94 10.89 -8.36 -22.79
C GLU A 94 11.47 -9.76 -22.59
N GLU A 95 11.52 -10.22 -21.34
CA GLU A 95 12.22 -11.43 -20.92
C GLU A 95 11.26 -12.56 -20.49
N GLY A 96 9.96 -12.25 -20.36
CA GLY A 96 8.98 -13.21 -19.82
C GLY A 96 9.13 -13.48 -18.32
N GLU A 97 9.88 -12.64 -17.60
CA GLU A 97 10.27 -12.85 -16.19
C GLU A 97 9.07 -12.78 -15.23
N THR A 98 8.38 -13.91 -15.09
CA THR A 98 7.13 -14.04 -14.34
C THR A 98 7.38 -14.30 -12.85
N ALA A 99 8.53 -14.87 -12.47
CA ALA A 99 8.78 -15.24 -11.08
C ALA A 99 8.88 -14.02 -10.17
N GLU A 100 9.53 -12.95 -10.63
CA GLU A 100 9.62 -11.68 -9.90
C GLU A 100 8.25 -10.98 -9.74
N VAL A 101 7.37 -11.12 -10.73
CA VAL A 101 5.98 -10.61 -10.65
C VAL A 101 5.20 -11.37 -9.58
N VAL A 102 5.30 -12.70 -9.58
CA VAL A 102 4.66 -13.57 -8.58
C VAL A 102 5.18 -13.25 -7.17
N ALA A 103 6.49 -13.13 -7.00
CA ALA A 103 7.12 -12.80 -5.72
C ALA A 103 6.66 -11.42 -5.22
N PHE A 104 6.55 -10.43 -6.11
CA PHE A 104 6.00 -9.12 -5.78
C PHE A 104 4.54 -9.21 -5.31
N LEU A 105 3.68 -9.90 -6.06
CA LEU A 105 2.27 -10.08 -5.69
C LEU A 105 2.12 -10.80 -4.36
N GLN A 106 2.88 -11.85 -4.11
CA GLN A 106 2.90 -12.56 -2.83
C GLN A 106 3.26 -11.61 -1.69
N ARG A 107 4.39 -10.89 -1.78
CA ARG A 107 4.77 -9.90 -0.74
C ARG A 107 3.69 -8.85 -0.50
N ARG A 108 3.02 -8.41 -1.57
CA ARG A 108 2.08 -7.28 -1.54
C ARG A 108 0.64 -7.66 -1.27
N LEU A 109 0.25 -8.92 -1.39
CA LEU A 109 -1.13 -9.37 -1.19
C LEU A 109 -1.28 -10.51 -0.19
N ASP A 110 -0.19 -11.18 0.18
CA ASP A 110 -0.26 -12.17 1.25
C ASP A 110 -0.60 -11.48 2.58
N ALA A 111 -1.37 -12.20 3.40
CA ALA A 111 -1.81 -11.75 4.70
C ALA A 111 -1.83 -12.91 5.69
N MET A 112 -0.85 -12.92 6.59
CA MET A 112 -0.94 -13.58 7.89
C MET A 112 -1.06 -12.48 8.95
N PRO A 113 -2.07 -12.51 9.85
CA PRO A 113 -2.27 -13.64 10.76
C PRO A 113 -3.76 -13.97 11.09
N PHE A 114 -4.43 -14.77 10.25
CA PHE A 114 -5.84 -15.15 10.47
C PHE A 114 -6.11 -15.85 11.82
N ALA A 115 -5.17 -16.68 12.26
CA ALA A 115 -5.27 -17.39 13.54
C ALA A 115 -5.28 -16.42 14.72
N ASP A 116 -4.41 -15.41 14.71
CA ASP A 116 -4.30 -14.44 15.80
C ASP A 116 -5.52 -13.51 15.85
N LEU A 117 -5.98 -13.00 14.69
CA LEU A 117 -7.20 -12.20 14.62
C LEU A 117 -8.43 -12.99 15.09
N THR A 118 -8.52 -14.26 14.71
CA THR A 118 -9.62 -15.12 15.15
C THR A 118 -9.57 -15.36 16.65
N ARG A 119 -8.37 -15.56 17.22
CA ARG A 119 -8.18 -15.68 18.67
C ARG A 119 -8.59 -14.40 19.41
N GLN A 120 -8.20 -13.22 18.92
CA GLN A 120 -8.59 -11.93 19.51
C GLN A 120 -10.11 -11.73 19.50
N ILE A 121 -10.76 -12.06 18.38
CA ILE A 121 -12.23 -12.02 18.27
C ILE A 121 -12.89 -12.95 19.31
N GLN A 122 -12.38 -14.17 19.47
CA GLN A 122 -12.90 -15.13 20.46
C GLN A 122 -12.66 -14.69 21.91
N VAL A 123 -11.56 -13.98 22.20
CA VAL A 123 -11.31 -13.41 23.53
C VAL A 123 -12.34 -12.32 23.85
N ILE A 124 -12.59 -11.41 22.91
CA ILE A 124 -13.58 -10.34 23.07
C ILE A 124 -14.99 -10.90 23.30
N TYR A 125 -15.39 -11.93 22.55
CA TYR A 125 -16.67 -12.59 22.80
C TYR A 125 -16.84 -13.14 24.22
N ARG A 126 -15.75 -13.61 24.83
CA ARG A 126 -15.78 -14.19 26.18
C ARG A 126 -15.73 -13.14 27.29
N GLN A 127 -15.27 -11.92 26.99
CA GLN A 127 -15.05 -10.86 27.96
C GLN A 127 -16.15 -9.79 27.96
N ALA A 128 -17.30 -10.04 27.33
CA ALA A 128 -18.34 -9.06 27.06
C ALA A 128 -18.92 -8.37 28.31
N GLN A 129 -18.26 -7.29 28.76
CA GLN A 129 -18.83 -6.18 29.52
C GLN A 129 -18.27 -4.85 28.97
N GLY A 130 -19.18 -3.93 28.63
CA GLY A 130 -18.96 -2.48 28.70
C GLY A 130 -18.41 -1.74 27.48
N GLU A 131 -17.24 -2.09 26.93
CA GLU A 131 -16.51 -1.18 26.02
C GLU A 131 -16.00 -1.82 24.71
N GLN A 132 -16.26 -3.11 24.49
CA GLN A 132 -15.72 -3.85 23.34
C GLN A 132 -16.57 -3.78 22.05
N ASP A 133 -17.66 -3.00 22.06
CA ASP A 133 -18.66 -2.95 20.98
C ASP A 133 -18.11 -2.35 19.67
N VAL A 134 -17.09 -1.47 19.75
CA VAL A 134 -16.43 -0.89 18.57
C VAL A 134 -15.27 -1.75 18.07
N LEU A 135 -14.58 -2.46 18.97
CA LEU A 135 -13.40 -3.25 18.63
C LEU A 135 -13.76 -4.53 17.85
N LEU A 136 -14.85 -5.19 18.22
CA LEU A 136 -15.28 -6.42 17.58
C LEU A 136 -15.64 -6.26 16.08
N PRO A 137 -16.46 -5.27 15.67
CA PRO A 137 -16.68 -4.97 14.26
C PRO A 137 -15.39 -4.63 13.50
N ARG A 138 -14.46 -3.90 14.13
CA ARG A 138 -13.16 -3.55 13.52
C ARG A 138 -12.31 -4.78 13.24
N LEU A 139 -12.21 -5.71 14.20
CA LEU A 139 -11.46 -6.96 14.01
C LEU A 139 -12.12 -7.87 12.96
N ARG A 140 -13.45 -7.97 12.96
CA ARG A 140 -14.20 -8.70 11.92
C ARG A 140 -13.96 -8.12 10.54
N HIS A 141 -14.04 -6.79 10.41
CA HIS A 141 -13.77 -6.10 9.15
C HIS A 141 -12.31 -6.29 8.71
N GLY A 142 -11.34 -6.09 9.60
CA GLY A 142 -9.92 -6.32 9.30
C GLY A 142 -9.65 -7.74 8.81
N ARG A 143 -10.24 -8.75 9.48
CA ARG A 143 -10.14 -10.15 9.05
C ARG A 143 -10.76 -10.38 7.65
N ALA A 144 -11.89 -9.75 7.35
CA ALA A 144 -12.52 -9.84 6.03
C ALA A 144 -11.66 -9.18 4.94
N VAL A 145 -11.06 -8.01 5.23
CA VAL A 145 -10.13 -7.33 4.31
C VAL A 145 -8.92 -8.21 4.00
N LEU A 146 -8.29 -8.80 5.03
CA LEU A 146 -7.17 -9.73 4.81
C LEU A 146 -7.58 -10.95 3.99
N LEU A 147 -8.77 -11.51 4.24
CA LEU A 147 -9.28 -12.64 3.46
C LEU A 147 -9.46 -12.27 1.99
N ASN A 148 -10.08 -11.12 1.71
CA ASN A 148 -10.26 -10.64 0.35
C ASN A 148 -8.91 -10.45 -0.36
N ARG A 149 -7.91 -9.87 0.32
CA ARG A 149 -6.57 -9.66 -0.23
C ARG A 149 -5.90 -10.98 -0.64
N VAL A 150 -5.99 -12.02 0.20
CA VAL A 150 -5.47 -13.36 -0.13
C VAL A 150 -6.25 -13.99 -1.28
N MET A 151 -7.59 -13.86 -1.31
CA MET A 151 -8.38 -14.37 -2.42
C MET A 151 -8.00 -13.68 -3.74
N ASN A 152 -7.78 -12.36 -3.72
CA ASN A 152 -7.33 -11.61 -4.89
C ASN A 152 -5.94 -12.08 -5.35
N LEU A 153 -5.01 -12.36 -4.43
CA LEU A 153 -3.72 -12.98 -4.76
C LEU A 153 -3.91 -14.34 -5.46
N LEU A 154 -4.71 -15.23 -4.88
CA LEU A 154 -4.93 -16.56 -5.45
C LEU A 154 -5.54 -16.47 -6.85
N HIS A 155 -6.51 -15.58 -7.07
CA HIS A 155 -7.09 -15.35 -8.39
C HIS A 155 -6.06 -14.79 -9.40
N ALA A 156 -5.16 -13.90 -8.97
CA ALA A 156 -4.11 -13.38 -9.83
C ALA A 156 -3.10 -14.48 -10.23
N LEU A 157 -2.71 -15.32 -9.27
CA LEU A 157 -1.80 -16.45 -9.53
C LEU A 157 -2.45 -17.49 -10.44
N ASP A 158 -3.72 -17.83 -10.20
CA ASP A 158 -4.49 -18.73 -11.04
C ASP A 158 -4.54 -18.22 -12.50
N ALA A 159 -4.83 -16.93 -12.71
CA ALA A 159 -4.85 -16.33 -14.04
C ALA A 159 -3.47 -16.33 -14.74
N ILE A 160 -2.38 -16.13 -13.99
CA ILE A 160 -1.03 -16.17 -14.55
C ILE A 160 -0.62 -17.61 -14.91
N PHE A 161 -0.92 -18.58 -14.03
CA PHE A 161 -0.50 -19.98 -14.21
C PHE A 161 -1.38 -20.78 -15.17
N ALA A 162 -2.61 -20.32 -15.43
CA ALA A 162 -3.51 -20.99 -16.36
C ALA A 162 -3.13 -20.79 -17.84
N LEU A 163 -2.29 -19.79 -18.14
CA LEU A 163 -1.86 -19.47 -19.51
C LEU A 163 -0.50 -20.10 -19.82
N ASP A 164 -0.31 -20.48 -21.07
CA ASP A 164 1.04 -20.73 -21.59
C ASP A 164 1.82 -19.42 -21.72
N GLU A 165 3.15 -19.54 -21.86
CA GLU A 165 4.06 -18.39 -21.84
C GLU A 165 3.79 -17.39 -22.98
N GLU A 166 3.50 -17.86 -24.19
CA GLU A 166 3.26 -17.00 -25.36
C GLU A 166 1.95 -16.21 -25.17
N THR A 167 0.88 -16.89 -24.77
CA THR A 167 -0.41 -16.25 -24.49
C THR A 167 -0.31 -15.25 -23.32
N LEU A 168 0.43 -15.61 -22.26
CA LEU A 168 0.66 -14.72 -21.12
C LEU A 168 1.40 -13.45 -21.56
N GLN A 169 2.50 -13.60 -22.30
CA GLN A 169 3.27 -12.45 -22.78
C GLN A 169 2.44 -11.53 -23.68
N GLU A 170 1.62 -12.06 -24.59
CA GLU A 170 0.79 -11.19 -25.44
C GLU A 170 -0.27 -10.44 -24.62
N GLN A 171 -0.92 -11.10 -23.65
CA GLN A 171 -1.87 -10.41 -22.76
C GLN A 171 -1.20 -9.31 -21.94
N VAL A 172 0.02 -9.56 -21.44
CA VAL A 172 0.80 -8.54 -20.71
C VAL A 172 1.14 -7.38 -21.63
N ARG A 173 1.65 -7.61 -22.84
CA ARG A 173 1.97 -6.55 -23.81
C ARG A 173 0.73 -5.75 -24.20
N GLN A 174 -0.40 -6.41 -24.44
CA GLN A 174 -1.67 -5.75 -24.76
C GLN A 174 -2.14 -4.86 -23.61
N ALA A 175 -2.10 -5.36 -22.38
CA ALA A 175 -2.46 -4.58 -21.20
C ALA A 175 -1.48 -3.41 -20.99
N CYS A 176 -0.18 -3.62 -21.16
CA CYS A 176 0.83 -2.57 -21.05
C CYS A 176 0.62 -1.46 -22.09
N ARG A 177 0.32 -1.82 -23.35
CA ARG A 177 -0.06 -0.85 -24.39
C ARG A 177 -1.27 0.00 -23.97
N ARG A 178 -2.29 -0.61 -23.36
CA ARG A 178 -3.49 0.10 -22.88
C ARG A 178 -3.18 1.13 -21.79
N TYR A 179 -2.23 0.84 -20.91
CA TYR A 179 -1.84 1.71 -19.80
C TYR A 179 -0.62 2.60 -20.09
N GLY A 180 -0.11 2.60 -21.33
CA GLY A 180 1.05 3.41 -21.71
C GLY A 180 2.36 2.95 -21.07
N HIS A 181 2.57 1.64 -21.03
CA HIS A 181 3.75 0.97 -20.46
C HIS A 181 4.47 0.08 -21.49
N GLU A 182 4.53 0.50 -22.75
CA GLU A 182 5.45 -0.11 -23.70
C GLU A 182 6.91 0.10 -23.23
N PRO A 183 7.87 -0.78 -23.59
CA PRO A 183 9.22 -0.71 -23.05
C PRO A 183 9.90 0.67 -23.17
N ALA A 184 9.80 1.32 -24.33
CA ALA A 184 10.33 2.68 -24.54
C ALA A 184 9.63 3.74 -23.67
N GLN A 185 8.32 3.57 -23.42
CA GLN A 185 7.56 4.44 -22.53
C GLN A 185 7.99 4.24 -21.07
N ILE A 186 8.22 2.99 -20.65
CA ILE A 186 8.75 2.68 -19.32
C ILE A 186 10.11 3.33 -19.11
N GLU A 187 11.01 3.27 -20.09
CA GLU A 187 12.30 3.95 -20.01
C GLU A 187 12.16 5.46 -19.82
N ALA A 188 11.26 6.09 -20.59
CA ALA A 188 10.98 7.51 -20.45
C ALA A 188 10.36 7.85 -19.08
N GLN A 189 9.42 7.04 -18.58
CA GLN A 189 8.80 7.20 -17.26
C GLN A 189 9.83 7.09 -16.12
N LEU A 190 10.71 6.09 -16.20
CA LEU A 190 11.81 5.91 -15.23
C LEU A 190 12.83 7.07 -15.29
N ALA A 191 13.10 7.62 -16.48
CA ALA A 191 13.94 8.80 -16.62
C ALA A 191 13.26 10.05 -16.04
N GLU A 192 11.96 10.23 -16.29
CA GLU A 192 11.17 11.34 -15.77
C GLU A 192 11.14 11.36 -14.23
N LEU A 193 11.07 10.20 -13.58
CA LEU A 193 11.16 10.08 -12.11
C LEU A 193 12.44 10.63 -11.51
N ARG A 194 13.52 10.67 -12.29
CA ARG A 194 14.83 11.18 -11.87
C ARG A 194 14.97 12.68 -12.10
N SER A 195 13.99 13.31 -12.75
CA SER A 195 13.97 14.75 -13.00
C SER A 195 13.69 15.54 -11.71
N PRO A 196 14.05 16.84 -11.69
CA PRO A 196 13.72 17.73 -10.56
C PRO A 196 12.23 17.80 -10.22
N LEU A 197 11.34 17.57 -11.21
CA LEU A 197 9.90 17.58 -11.03
C LEU A 197 9.41 16.53 -10.00
N TYR A 198 10.12 15.41 -9.88
CA TYR A 198 9.76 14.30 -8.98
C TYR A 198 10.66 14.25 -7.73
N ALA A 199 11.60 15.19 -7.58
CA ALA A 199 12.43 15.31 -6.39
C ALA A 199 11.60 15.77 -5.17
N TYR A 200 12.03 15.38 -3.98
CA TYR A 200 11.38 15.81 -2.74
C TYR A 200 11.68 17.30 -2.47
N VAL A 201 10.63 18.11 -2.37
CA VAL A 201 10.72 19.55 -2.05
C VAL A 201 9.69 19.87 -0.97
N PRO A 202 10.09 20.04 0.30
CA PRO A 202 9.16 20.32 1.38
C PRO A 202 8.53 21.71 1.17
N HIS A 203 7.24 21.75 0.87
CA HIS A 203 6.53 23.01 0.62
C HIS A 203 5.08 22.98 1.12
N ARG A 204 4.64 24.08 1.73
CA ARG A 204 3.31 24.18 2.36
C ARG A 204 2.15 23.97 1.38
N LEU A 205 2.29 24.44 0.14
CA LEU A 205 1.24 24.32 -0.87
C LEU A 205 1.07 22.87 -1.33
N LEU A 206 2.18 22.16 -1.54
CA LEU A 206 2.16 20.74 -1.93
C LEU A 206 1.54 19.88 -0.81
N ALA A 207 1.93 20.13 0.44
CA ALA A 207 1.36 19.45 1.60
C ALA A 207 -0.14 19.74 1.77
N ARG A 208 -0.58 20.99 1.56
CA ARG A 208 -2.00 21.37 1.59
C ARG A 208 -2.79 20.63 0.53
N GLU A 209 -2.31 20.61 -0.71
CA GLU A 209 -2.99 19.89 -1.81
C GLU A 209 -3.05 18.38 -1.54
N ASN A 210 -1.98 17.80 -0.99
CA ASN A 210 -1.99 16.40 -0.55
C ASN A 210 -3.09 16.15 0.48
N MET A 211 -3.19 16.99 1.51
CA MET A 211 -4.23 16.87 2.53
C MET A 211 -5.63 16.98 1.91
N LEU A 212 -5.86 17.95 1.01
CA LEU A 212 -7.17 18.16 0.38
C LEU A 212 -7.61 16.95 -0.47
N VAL A 213 -6.71 16.41 -1.30
CA VAL A 213 -7.06 15.25 -2.12
C VAL A 213 -7.28 14.00 -1.26
N MET A 214 -6.46 13.77 -0.24
CA MET A 214 -6.61 12.61 0.65
C MET A 214 -7.88 12.71 1.50
N ASN A 215 -8.25 13.91 1.95
CA ASN A 215 -9.52 14.14 2.65
C ASN A 215 -10.72 13.85 1.75
N ARG A 216 -10.69 14.31 0.50
CA ARG A 216 -11.74 14.02 -0.48
C ARG A 216 -11.93 12.52 -0.68
N LEU A 217 -10.83 11.80 -0.89
CA LEU A 217 -10.85 10.34 -1.08
C LEU A 217 -11.29 9.60 0.20
N GLY A 218 -10.93 10.09 1.38
CA GLY A 218 -11.42 9.57 2.65
C GLY A 218 -12.93 9.75 2.81
N SER A 219 -13.45 10.94 2.47
CA SER A 219 -14.88 11.26 2.53
C SER A 219 -15.71 10.48 1.51
N SER A 220 -15.24 10.32 0.27
CA SER A 220 -15.96 9.54 -0.75
C SER A 220 -15.98 8.04 -0.43
N ALA A 221 -14.87 7.49 0.11
CA ALA A 221 -14.84 6.12 0.59
C ALA A 221 -15.77 5.86 1.80
N CYS A 222 -16.18 6.91 2.53
CA CYS A 222 -17.20 6.83 3.59
C CYS A 222 -18.64 6.89 3.10
N ALA A 223 -18.90 7.47 1.92
CA ALA A 223 -20.26 7.77 1.47
C ALA A 223 -21.02 6.54 0.93
N ASP A 224 -20.31 5.58 0.32
CA ASP A 224 -20.91 4.47 -0.42
C ASP A 224 -21.17 3.18 0.37
N ARG A 225 -20.84 3.14 1.66
CA ARG A 225 -21.20 2.01 2.53
C ARG A 225 -21.90 2.56 3.76
N GLY A 226 -23.18 2.21 3.88
CA GLY A 226 -24.15 2.71 4.86
C GLY A 226 -23.54 3.25 6.14
N ARG A 227 -23.80 4.53 6.40
CA ARG A 227 -23.62 5.26 7.66
C ARG A 227 -22.59 4.60 8.57
N ARG A 228 -21.33 4.96 8.34
CA ARG A 228 -20.31 4.99 9.38
C ARG A 228 -20.77 5.92 10.52
N ARG A 229 -21.71 5.48 11.37
CA ARG A 229 -21.87 5.97 12.74
C ARG A 229 -20.67 5.48 13.56
N TRP A 230 -19.48 5.93 13.17
CA TRP A 230 -18.24 5.63 13.87
C TRP A 230 -17.70 6.96 14.37
N GLY A 231 -18.22 7.40 15.53
CA GLY A 231 -17.63 8.49 16.30
C GLY A 231 -17.45 9.82 15.56
N GLU A 232 -18.19 10.08 14.48
CA GLU A 232 -18.39 11.44 13.99
C GLU A 232 -19.25 12.17 15.01
N ALA A 233 -18.60 12.65 16.09
CA ALA A 233 -19.00 13.94 16.60
C ALA A 233 -19.06 14.87 15.37
N ARG A 234 -20.23 15.47 15.16
CA ARG A 234 -20.38 16.58 14.21
C ARG A 234 -19.15 17.47 14.36
N PRO A 235 -18.55 17.98 13.27
CA PRO A 235 -17.57 19.04 13.41
C PRO A 235 -18.29 20.23 14.03
N GLU A 236 -18.18 20.38 15.35
CA GLU A 236 -18.17 21.70 15.94
C GLU A 236 -16.98 22.38 15.26
N ALA A 237 -17.29 23.45 14.54
CA ALA A 237 -16.27 24.32 13.98
C ALA A 237 -15.30 24.65 15.13
N GLU A 238 -14.00 24.59 14.84
CA GLU A 238 -12.89 24.89 15.77
C GLU A 238 -12.35 23.71 16.60
N ALA A 239 -11.66 22.76 15.96
CA ALA A 239 -10.56 22.06 16.62
C ALA A 239 -9.48 21.65 15.59
N GLY A 240 -8.23 21.90 15.95
CA GLY A 240 -7.03 21.81 15.11
C GLY A 240 -6.63 20.41 14.62
N PRO A 241 -5.35 20.20 14.22
CA PRO A 241 -4.95 19.03 13.46
C PRO A 241 -5.14 17.72 14.26
N ARG A 242 -5.87 16.79 13.63
CA ARG A 242 -6.37 15.51 14.15
C ARG A 242 -5.28 14.43 14.39
N ALA A 243 -4.01 14.81 14.50
CA ALA A 243 -2.89 13.87 14.49
C ALA A 243 -2.52 13.27 15.86
N LEU A 244 -3.18 13.67 16.95
CA LEU A 244 -2.73 13.34 18.31
C LEU A 244 -3.67 12.42 19.11
N THR A 245 -4.71 11.86 18.50
CA THR A 245 -5.57 10.93 19.24
C THR A 245 -4.94 9.54 19.28
N LEU A 246 -4.03 9.33 20.24
CA LEU A 246 -3.59 8.00 20.64
C LEU A 246 -4.79 7.22 21.15
N ILE A 247 -5.05 6.05 20.55
CA ILE A 247 -6.05 5.10 21.05
C ILE A 247 -5.47 4.45 22.29
N ASP A 248 -6.15 4.60 23.43
CA ASP A 248 -5.79 3.89 24.66
C ASP A 248 -5.83 2.37 24.39
N GLY A 249 -4.72 1.68 24.65
CA GLY A 249 -4.55 0.25 24.34
C GLY A 249 -3.91 -0.08 22.98
N TYR A 250 -3.40 0.91 22.23
CA TYR A 250 -2.55 0.65 21.07
C TYR A 250 -1.24 -0.03 21.50
N GLN A 251 -1.11 -1.33 21.21
CA GLN A 251 0.18 -2.03 21.27
C GLN A 251 0.87 -1.93 19.91
N ASP A 252 2.05 -1.31 19.91
CA ASP A 252 2.92 -1.26 18.74
C ASP A 252 3.44 -2.66 18.40
N LEU A 253 2.91 -3.25 17.31
CA LEU A 253 3.32 -4.55 16.80
C LEU A 253 4.69 -4.52 16.11
N THR A 254 5.29 -3.33 15.94
CA THR A 254 6.61 -3.15 15.29
C THR A 254 7.73 -2.85 16.28
N SER A 255 7.41 -2.58 17.55
CA SER A 255 8.41 -2.33 18.59
C SER A 255 9.18 -3.60 18.97
N THR A 256 10.51 -3.52 18.89
CA THR A 256 11.45 -4.53 19.38
C THR A 256 11.41 -4.73 20.90
N ARG A 257 10.62 -3.93 21.64
CA ARG A 257 10.41 -4.04 23.09
C ARG A 257 9.11 -4.76 23.48
N ASN A 258 8.63 -5.68 22.65
CA ASN A 258 7.46 -6.48 22.98
C ASN A 258 7.88 -7.69 23.86
N PRO A 259 7.46 -7.80 25.15
CA PRO A 259 7.91 -8.87 26.05
C PRO A 259 7.46 -10.28 25.59
N LEU A 260 6.46 -10.37 24.71
CA LEU A 260 6.03 -11.62 24.07
C LEU A 260 7.09 -12.17 23.08
N ARG A 261 8.00 -11.33 22.57
CA ARG A 261 9.07 -11.76 21.67
C ARG A 261 10.27 -12.34 22.42
N MET A 262 10.52 -11.93 23.67
CA MET A 262 11.60 -12.50 24.48
C MET A 262 11.32 -13.93 24.96
N SER A 263 10.05 -14.31 25.15
CA SER A 263 9.70 -15.68 25.57
C SER A 263 10.02 -16.73 24.50
N ARG A 264 9.97 -16.38 23.20
CA ARG A 264 10.33 -17.31 22.11
C ARG A 264 11.83 -17.49 21.90
N MET A 265 12.67 -16.51 22.26
CA MET A 265 14.13 -16.65 22.14
C MET A 265 14.75 -17.45 23.30
N VAL A 266 14.14 -17.43 24.49
CA VAL A 266 14.64 -18.24 25.63
C VAL A 266 14.25 -19.72 25.49
N SER A 267 13.08 -20.04 24.91
CA SER A 267 12.70 -21.45 24.68
C SER A 267 13.46 -22.14 23.55
N GLN A 268 14.15 -21.42 22.65
CA GLN A 268 15.00 -22.03 21.62
C GLN A 268 16.46 -22.28 22.07
N LEU A 269 16.89 -21.70 23.20
CA LEU A 269 18.23 -21.91 23.77
C LEU A 269 18.27 -22.98 24.88
N VAL A 270 17.11 -23.49 25.31
CA VAL A 270 17.00 -24.54 26.35
C VAL A 270 16.58 -25.90 25.75
N GLY A 271 16.44 -25.98 24.42
CA GLY A 271 15.91 -27.15 23.71
C GLY A 271 16.92 -28.07 23.02
N THR A 272 18.23 -27.81 23.11
CA THR A 272 19.26 -28.75 22.63
C THR A 272 19.77 -29.57 23.80
N SER A 273 18.94 -30.50 24.26
CA SER A 273 19.33 -31.59 25.14
C SER A 273 20.31 -32.49 24.40
N LEU A 274 21.50 -32.65 24.99
CA LEU A 274 22.53 -33.62 24.64
C LEU A 274 21.95 -35.01 24.33
N PRO A 275 22.42 -35.72 23.28
CA PRO A 275 22.07 -37.11 23.10
C PRO A 275 22.77 -37.96 24.17
N LEU A 276 21.97 -38.72 24.92
CA LEU A 276 22.41 -39.85 25.73
C LEU A 276 23.10 -40.88 24.83
N ALA A 277 24.42 -41.01 24.96
CA ALA A 277 25.15 -42.18 24.48
C ALA A 277 24.88 -43.35 25.42
N THR A 278 24.24 -44.38 24.88
CA THR A 278 24.09 -45.69 25.51
C THR A 278 25.35 -46.53 25.22
N GLY A 279 25.79 -47.33 26.20
CA GLY A 279 26.50 -48.57 25.91
C GLY A 279 27.74 -48.91 26.74
N ALA A 280 27.50 -49.70 27.80
CA ALA A 280 28.26 -50.90 28.21
C ALA A 280 29.77 -50.83 28.50
N SER A 281 30.14 -50.98 29.77
CA SER A 281 30.74 -52.21 30.34
C SER A 281 30.68 -52.16 31.86
#